data_AF-A0A382QW14-F1
#
_entry.id   AF-A0A382QW14-F1
#
_cell.length_a   1.000
_cell.length_b   1.000
_cell.length_c   1.000
_cell.angle_alpha   90.00
_cell.angle_beta   90.00
_cell.angle_gamma   90.00
#
_symmetry.space_group_name_H-M   'P 1'
#
loop_
_entity.id
_entity.type
_entity.pdbx_description
1 polymer ?
#
loop_
_entity_poly.entity_id
_entity_poly.type
_entity_poly.pdbx_seq_one_letter_code
_entity_poly.pdbx_strand_id
1 'polypeptide(L)'
;KEVKTCSINYKKVLREKLDKRRTYELNHAEAVKSARNFGNVAPSLLQQRSRETVPPSISFSSIDPTKIFRTDAYQTFIRGKVTDNEGVLTLLVNGRKAAMKADGTFAAKLKLRIGENRIAVSAEDINGNVAEKSLTIIREDYIPEETLADVDIPPKTKTKNPDGIAIVIGVESYQYVSDATYAYNDAEVFREYLADTMGFSKAKVKIITNRQASLAEFNKLLSPNGWLARNAKPGKSEIVIYFSGHGIPDLKTKQTGLLPFDVDPNYSIGFRLSELYASLGNLNAKSVSVFLDACFTGENRERRMLLADARGIVVVPSEKSLPNNLT
;
A
#
# COMPACT_ATOMS: atom_id res chain seq x y z
N LYS A 1 68.37 -57.23 13.29
CA LYS A 1 67.95 -56.16 12.34
C LYS A 1 67.96 -54.85 13.12
N GLU A 2 68.94 -53.98 12.86
CA GLU A 2 69.08 -52.68 13.53
C GLU A 2 67.91 -51.75 13.17
N VAL A 3 67.30 -51.15 14.19
CA VAL A 3 66.33 -50.07 14.02
C VAL A 3 67.10 -48.75 14.06
N LYS A 4 67.26 -48.10 12.90
CA LYS A 4 67.74 -46.71 12.82
C LYS A 4 66.61 -45.80 13.26
N THR A 5 66.75 -45.17 14.41
CA THR A 5 65.88 -44.08 14.87
C THR A 5 66.18 -42.81 14.07
N CYS A 6 65.23 -42.41 13.23
CA CYS A 6 65.25 -41.12 12.54
C CYS A 6 64.83 -40.02 13.52
N SER A 7 65.80 -39.30 14.07
CA SER A 7 65.56 -38.11 14.90
C SER A 7 65.45 -36.89 13.99
N ILE A 8 64.23 -36.59 13.53
CA ILE A 8 63.94 -35.34 12.82
C ILE A 8 64.00 -34.20 13.84
N ASN A 9 65.06 -33.39 13.77
CA ASN A 9 65.27 -32.25 14.65
C ASN A 9 64.30 -31.10 14.27
N TYR A 10 63.05 -31.20 14.74
CA TYR A 10 61.94 -30.28 14.48
C TYR A 10 62.29 -28.81 14.78
N LYS A 11 63.19 -28.55 15.74
CA LYS A 11 63.65 -27.20 16.08
C LYS A 11 64.45 -26.54 14.95
N LYS A 12 65.20 -27.31 14.16
CA LYS A 12 65.99 -26.78 13.03
C LYS A 12 65.07 -26.36 11.87
N VAL A 13 64.08 -27.20 11.55
CA VAL A 13 63.10 -26.93 10.48
C VAL A 13 62.20 -25.74 10.83
N LEU A 14 61.82 -25.59 12.10
CA LEU A 14 61.03 -24.43 12.54
C LEU A 14 61.83 -23.13 12.51
N ARG A 15 63.12 -23.15 12.91
CA ARG A 15 64.01 -21.98 12.82
C ARG A 15 64.22 -21.55 11.38
N GLU A 16 64.49 -22.49 10.46
CA GLU A 16 64.66 -22.17 9.04
C GLU A 16 63.41 -21.54 8.42
N LYS A 17 62.20 -21.96 8.84
CA LYS A 17 60.94 -21.32 8.39
C LYS A 17 60.74 -19.92 8.97
N LEU A 18 61.08 -19.72 10.24
CA LEU A 18 60.99 -18.40 10.90
C LEU A 18 62.01 -17.41 10.33
N ASP A 19 63.24 -17.86 10.06
CA ASP A 19 64.28 -17.04 9.46
C ASP A 19 63.93 -16.64 8.02
N LYS A 20 63.33 -17.54 7.23
CA LYS A 20 62.81 -17.25 5.89
C LYS A 20 61.66 -16.23 5.91
N ARG A 21 60.77 -16.30 6.91
CA ARG A 21 59.69 -15.32 7.07
C ARG A 21 60.23 -13.95 7.48
N ARG A 22 61.19 -13.92 8.41
CA ARG A 22 61.84 -12.69 8.87
C ARG A 22 62.63 -12.00 7.76
N THR A 23 63.35 -12.77 6.93
CA THR A 23 64.04 -12.23 5.74
C THR A 23 63.06 -11.71 4.70
N TYR A 24 61.93 -12.40 4.47
CA TYR A 24 60.88 -11.88 3.60
C TYR A 24 60.29 -10.56 4.11
N GLU A 25 59.95 -10.47 5.40
CA GLU A 25 59.38 -9.25 5.99
C GLU A 25 60.38 -8.08 6.00
N LEU A 26 61.67 -8.34 6.25
CA LEU A 26 62.73 -7.32 6.17
C LEU A 26 62.94 -6.84 4.73
N ASN A 27 63.01 -7.75 3.75
CA ASN A 27 63.15 -7.40 2.34
C ASN A 27 61.90 -6.66 1.83
N HIS A 28 60.71 -7.00 2.32
CA HIS A 28 59.47 -6.30 1.98
C HIS A 28 59.43 -4.90 2.61
N ALA A 29 59.89 -4.74 3.84
CA ALA A 29 60.02 -3.44 4.51
C ALA A 29 61.09 -2.55 3.84
N GLU A 30 62.21 -3.12 3.41
CA GLU A 30 63.22 -2.42 2.62
C GLU A 30 62.72 -2.07 1.22
N ALA A 31 61.97 -2.93 0.54
CA ALA A 31 61.32 -2.63 -0.73
C ALA A 31 60.28 -1.49 -0.60
N VAL A 32 59.52 -1.47 0.50
CA VAL A 32 58.57 -0.38 0.80
C VAL A 32 59.30 0.92 1.16
N LYS A 33 60.47 0.85 1.81
CA LYS A 33 61.33 2.03 2.08
C LYS A 33 62.05 2.53 0.83
N SER A 34 62.56 1.66 -0.03
CA SER A 34 63.25 2.02 -1.27
C SER A 34 62.29 2.50 -2.36
N ALA A 35 61.03 2.04 -2.34
CA ALA A 35 59.94 2.61 -3.14
C ALA A 35 59.49 4.01 -2.66
N ARG A 36 59.97 4.48 -1.50
CA ARG A 36 59.78 5.85 -1.00
C ARG A 36 61.08 6.67 -1.10
N ASN A 37 61.76 6.60 -2.24
CA ASN A 37 62.63 7.69 -2.63
C ASN A 37 61.77 8.84 -3.19
N PHE A 38 61.12 9.57 -2.30
CA PHE A 38 60.78 10.96 -2.61
C PHE A 38 62.09 11.73 -2.56
N GLY A 39 62.75 11.83 -3.72
CA GLY A 39 63.74 12.86 -3.96
C GLY A 39 63.14 14.21 -3.59
N ASN A 40 64.00 15.16 -3.19
CA ASN A 40 63.64 16.54 -2.91
C ASN A 40 62.79 17.11 -4.04
N VAL A 41 61.47 16.98 -3.92
CA VAL A 41 60.54 17.72 -4.74
C VAL A 41 60.36 19.04 -4.02
N ALA A 42 60.63 20.12 -4.75
CA ALA A 42 60.55 21.49 -4.27
C ALA A 42 59.31 21.71 -3.38
N PRO A 43 59.35 22.66 -2.41
CA PRO A 43 58.19 23.00 -1.57
C PRO A 43 56.93 23.43 -2.35
N SER A 44 56.99 23.49 -3.68
CA SER A 44 55.93 23.94 -4.58
C SER A 44 54.97 22.84 -5.09
N LEU A 45 55.01 21.61 -4.56
CA LEU A 45 54.00 20.57 -4.85
C LEU A 45 53.12 20.18 -3.65
N LEU A 46 53.16 20.96 -2.56
CA LEU A 46 51.95 21.25 -1.80
C LEU A 46 51.18 22.35 -2.53
N GLN A 47 50.79 22.06 -3.78
CA GLN A 47 49.64 22.73 -4.34
C GLN A 47 48.51 22.29 -3.42
N GLN A 48 48.15 23.15 -2.46
CA GLN A 48 46.91 23.02 -1.70
C GLN A 48 45.88 22.64 -2.76
N ARG A 49 45.46 21.36 -2.80
CA ARG A 49 44.25 21.02 -3.52
C ARG A 49 43.26 21.98 -2.92
N SER A 50 42.83 22.97 -3.69
CA SER A 50 41.80 23.89 -3.28
C SER A 50 40.66 22.98 -2.88
N ARG A 51 40.46 22.83 -1.56
CA ARG A 51 39.47 21.91 -1.03
C ARG A 51 38.19 22.31 -1.73
N GLU A 52 37.64 21.37 -2.47
CA GLU A 52 36.41 21.58 -3.18
C GLU A 52 35.36 22.00 -2.12
N THR A 53 34.60 23.05 -2.43
CA THR A 53 33.74 23.77 -1.47
C THR A 53 32.27 23.81 -1.90
N VAL A 54 31.95 23.15 -3.01
CA VAL A 54 30.60 23.08 -3.58
C VAL A 54 29.86 21.95 -2.89
N PRO A 55 28.76 22.24 -2.18
CA PRO A 55 27.99 21.20 -1.52
C PRO A 55 27.15 20.38 -2.52
N PRO A 56 26.77 19.14 -2.17
CA PRO A 56 25.91 18.30 -2.99
C PRO A 56 24.58 18.96 -3.39
N SER A 57 24.08 18.66 -4.59
CA SER A 57 22.75 19.08 -5.02
C SER A 57 21.70 18.03 -4.68
N ILE A 58 20.65 18.43 -3.94
CA ILE A 58 19.51 17.59 -3.57
C ILE A 58 18.28 18.02 -4.37
N SER A 59 17.69 17.08 -5.10
CA SER A 59 16.43 17.27 -5.84
C SER A 59 15.39 16.25 -5.41
N PHE A 60 14.12 16.65 -5.41
CA PHE A 60 12.99 15.80 -5.03
C PHE A 60 12.11 15.54 -6.25
N SER A 61 11.72 14.28 -6.45
CA SER A 61 10.83 13.87 -7.55
C SER A 61 9.43 13.54 -7.08
N SER A 62 9.25 13.21 -5.79
CA SER A 62 7.93 12.87 -5.23
C SER A 62 7.22 14.03 -4.55
N ILE A 63 7.94 15.08 -4.13
CA ILE A 63 7.40 16.23 -3.39
C ILE A 63 8.12 17.49 -3.84
N ASP A 64 7.36 18.54 -4.14
CA ASP A 64 7.90 19.87 -4.44
C ASP A 64 8.31 20.55 -3.12
N PRO A 65 9.60 20.86 -2.89
CA PRO A 65 10.08 21.46 -1.65
C PRO A 65 9.60 22.91 -1.45
N THR A 66 9.09 23.56 -2.50
CA THR A 66 8.57 24.93 -2.42
C THR A 66 7.10 24.98 -2.01
N LYS A 67 6.42 23.83 -1.96
CA LYS A 67 4.99 23.72 -1.65
C LYS A 67 4.76 22.94 -0.38
N ILE A 68 3.66 23.26 0.29
CA ILE A 68 3.18 22.48 1.42
C ILE A 68 2.53 21.21 0.86
N PHE A 69 3.04 20.05 1.25
CA PHE A 69 2.49 18.74 0.90
C PHE A 69 1.55 18.27 2.00
N ARG A 70 0.30 17.95 1.67
CA ARG A 70 -0.75 17.51 2.61
C ARG A 70 -1.13 16.06 2.35
N THR A 71 -1.40 15.29 3.41
CA THR A 71 -1.83 13.88 3.33
C THR A 71 -2.51 13.46 4.64
N ASP A 72 -3.36 12.45 4.62
CA ASP A 72 -3.93 11.78 5.81
C ASP A 72 -3.12 10.52 6.22
N ALA A 73 -2.30 10.00 5.30
CA ALA A 73 -1.55 8.78 5.48
C ALA A 73 -0.56 8.85 6.65
N TYR A 74 -0.55 7.81 7.50
CA TYR A 74 0.41 7.65 8.60
C TYR A 74 1.87 7.59 8.14
N GLN A 75 2.13 7.25 6.87
CA GLN A 75 3.46 7.13 6.32
C GLN A 75 3.51 7.59 4.87
N THR A 76 4.65 8.12 4.44
CA THR A 76 4.90 8.52 3.05
C THR A 76 6.31 8.16 2.61
N PHE A 77 6.58 8.25 1.31
CA PHE A 77 7.91 8.06 0.73
C PHE A 77 8.39 9.35 0.11
N ILE A 78 9.58 9.81 0.52
CA ILE A 78 10.31 10.84 -0.22
C ILE A 78 11.23 10.16 -1.23
N ARG A 79 11.19 10.61 -2.48
CA ARG A 79 12.06 10.15 -3.56
C ARG A 79 12.75 11.36 -4.18
N GLY A 80 13.99 11.14 -4.58
CA GLY A 80 14.80 12.21 -5.13
C GLY A 80 16.11 11.70 -5.68
N LYS A 81 16.96 12.66 -6.04
CA LYS A 81 18.31 12.43 -6.51
C LYS A 81 19.26 13.39 -5.82
N VAL A 82 20.39 12.86 -5.35
CA VAL A 82 21.50 13.63 -4.82
C VAL A 82 22.68 13.48 -5.76
N THR A 83 23.29 14.58 -6.16
CA THR A 83 24.41 14.60 -7.10
C THR A 83 25.49 15.54 -6.62
N ASP A 84 26.74 15.15 -6.82
CA ASP A 84 27.91 15.95 -6.51
C ASP A 84 29.00 15.66 -7.57
N ASN A 85 29.91 16.61 -7.82
CA ASN A 85 30.99 16.47 -8.81
C ASN A 85 32.13 15.56 -8.34
N GLU A 86 32.36 15.44 -7.04
CA GLU A 86 33.39 14.56 -6.46
C GLU A 86 32.80 13.35 -5.73
N GLY A 87 31.51 13.40 -5.41
CA GLY A 87 30.71 12.25 -4.99
C GLY A 87 30.10 12.43 -3.61
N VAL A 88 28.98 11.75 -3.38
CA VAL A 88 28.20 11.87 -2.15
C VAL A 88 28.60 10.75 -1.18
N LEU A 89 29.06 11.12 0.02
CA LEU A 89 29.47 10.19 1.07
C LEU A 89 28.27 9.63 1.83
N THR A 90 27.34 10.50 2.23
CA THR A 90 26.17 10.09 3.00
C THR A 90 24.94 10.96 2.72
N LEU A 91 23.76 10.35 2.87
CA LEU A 91 22.46 11.03 2.84
C LEU A 91 21.76 10.72 4.16
N LEU A 92 21.29 11.76 4.84
CA LEU A 92 20.51 11.67 6.06
C LEU A 92 19.10 12.21 5.82
N VAL A 93 18.11 11.53 6.38
CA VAL A 93 16.71 11.96 6.42
C VAL A 93 16.28 11.97 7.88
N ASN A 94 15.96 13.15 8.41
CA ASN A 94 15.75 13.41 9.84
C ASN A 94 16.91 12.88 10.70
N GLY A 95 18.15 13.12 10.25
CA GLY A 95 19.38 12.68 10.91
C GLY A 95 19.67 11.18 10.81
N ARG A 96 18.84 10.38 10.13
CA ARG A 96 19.04 8.94 9.94
C ARG A 96 19.60 8.64 8.56
N LYS A 97 20.61 7.78 8.47
CA LYS A 97 21.20 7.37 7.19
C LYS A 97 20.14 6.74 6.27
N ALA A 98 19.99 7.32 5.09
CA ALA A 98 19.11 6.83 4.03
C ALA A 98 19.92 6.09 2.96
N ALA A 99 19.33 5.04 2.41
CA ALA A 99 19.94 4.31 1.31
C ALA A 99 19.84 5.12 0.01
N MET A 100 20.93 5.16 -0.75
CA MET A 100 20.96 5.68 -2.11
C MET A 100 21.60 4.65 -3.04
N LYS A 101 21.21 4.66 -4.31
CA LYS A 101 21.86 3.89 -5.37
C LYS A 101 23.12 4.61 -5.86
N ALA A 102 23.95 3.89 -6.61
CA ALA A 102 25.18 4.44 -7.21
C ALA A 102 24.92 5.63 -8.16
N ASP A 103 23.72 5.72 -8.74
CA ASP A 103 23.31 6.84 -9.60
C ASP A 103 22.79 8.07 -8.81
N GLY A 104 22.88 8.03 -7.48
CA GLY A 104 22.42 9.09 -6.58
C GLY A 104 20.92 9.10 -6.30
N THR A 105 20.14 8.16 -6.88
CA THR A 105 18.70 8.07 -6.58
C THR A 105 18.46 7.49 -5.20
N PHE A 106 17.51 8.08 -4.47
CA PHE A 106 17.16 7.64 -3.13
C PHE A 106 15.64 7.54 -2.94
N ALA A 107 15.25 6.71 -2.00
CA ALA A 107 13.89 6.66 -1.47
C ALA A 107 13.96 6.46 0.04
N ALA A 108 13.28 7.31 0.80
CA ALA A 108 13.20 7.19 2.25
C ALA A 108 11.74 7.11 2.70
N LYS A 109 11.46 6.11 3.55
CA LYS A 109 10.14 5.91 4.15
C LYS A 109 10.04 6.73 5.43
N LEU A 110 9.00 7.56 5.54
CA LEU A 110 8.75 8.46 6.66
C LEU A 110 7.48 8.08 7.38
N LYS A 111 7.53 8.02 8.70
CA LYS A 111 6.36 7.99 9.57
C LYS A 111 5.96 9.43 9.88
N LEU A 112 4.68 9.75 9.76
CA LEU A 112 4.15 11.09 9.95
C LEU A 112 3.31 11.15 11.22
N ARG A 113 3.58 12.16 12.05
CA ARG A 113 2.71 12.54 13.17
C ARG A 113 1.57 13.39 12.63
N ILE A 114 0.41 13.38 13.27
CA ILE A 114 -0.66 14.33 12.96
C ILE A 114 -0.11 15.76 13.10
N GLY A 115 -0.53 16.65 12.20
CA GLY A 115 -0.05 18.03 12.06
C GLY A 115 1.19 18.16 11.18
N GLU A 116 1.93 19.25 11.40
CA GLU A 116 3.11 19.59 10.60
C GLU A 116 4.30 18.66 10.90
N ASN A 117 4.83 18.02 9.87
CA ASN A 117 6.07 17.26 9.89
C ASN A 117 7.12 17.99 9.04
N ARG A 118 8.10 18.59 9.71
CA ARG A 118 9.30 19.12 9.06
C ARG A 118 10.29 17.99 8.85
N ILE A 119 10.64 17.74 7.60
CA ILE A 119 11.57 16.69 7.20
C ILE A 119 12.87 17.36 6.76
N ALA A 120 13.94 17.11 7.48
CA ALA A 120 15.28 17.56 7.11
C ALA A 120 15.96 16.49 6.26
N VAL A 121 16.46 16.86 5.10
CA VAL A 121 17.22 16.00 4.20
C VAL A 121 18.58 16.65 3.99
N SER A 122 19.64 15.99 4.47
CA SER A 122 20.99 16.49 4.33
C SER A 122 21.89 15.49 3.62
N ALA A 123 22.81 15.99 2.80
CA ALA A 123 23.81 15.20 2.11
C ALA A 123 25.19 15.78 2.39
N GLU A 124 26.16 14.90 2.59
CA GLU A 124 27.57 15.26 2.78
C GLU A 124 28.38 14.58 1.67
N ASP A 125 29.28 15.34 1.05
CA ASP A 125 30.23 14.81 0.07
C ASP A 125 31.46 14.16 0.74
N ILE A 126 32.39 13.69 -0.08
CA ILE A 126 33.66 13.10 0.39
C ILE A 126 34.63 14.12 1.00
N ASN A 127 34.42 15.41 0.76
CA ASN A 127 35.25 16.52 1.22
C ASN A 127 34.68 17.19 2.47
N GLY A 128 33.52 16.75 2.95
CA GLY A 128 32.80 17.25 4.13
C GLY A 128 31.93 18.47 3.88
N ASN A 129 31.63 18.85 2.62
CA ASN A 129 30.64 19.90 2.38
C ASN A 129 29.23 19.31 2.52
N VAL A 130 28.35 20.10 3.11
CA VAL A 130 27.00 19.67 3.47
C VAL A 130 25.96 20.50 2.75
N ALA A 131 24.99 19.83 2.14
CA ALA A 131 23.77 20.44 1.66
C ALA A 131 22.60 20.02 2.54
N GLU A 132 21.67 20.94 2.81
CA GLU A 132 20.45 20.66 3.55
C GLU A 132 19.23 21.23 2.82
N LYS A 133 18.15 20.45 2.81
CA LYS A 133 16.82 20.83 2.33
C LYS A 133 15.77 20.40 3.33
N SER A 134 14.78 21.26 3.54
CA SER A 134 13.62 20.96 4.35
C SER A 134 12.38 20.74 3.49
N LEU A 135 11.58 19.73 3.82
CA LEU A 135 10.23 19.54 3.30
C LEU A 135 9.23 19.74 4.44
N THR A 136 8.12 20.41 4.15
CA THR A 136 6.99 20.52 5.09
C THR A 136 5.87 19.61 4.62
N ILE A 137 5.60 18.55 5.38
CA ILE A 137 4.52 17.62 5.15
C ILE A 137 3.50 17.76 6.28
N ILE A 138 2.32 18.27 5.99
CA ILE A 138 1.23 18.32 6.96
C ILE A 138 0.46 17.00 6.84
N ARG A 139 0.50 16.19 7.89
CA ARG A 139 -0.42 15.07 8.00
C ARG A 139 -1.68 15.59 8.67
N GLU A 140 -2.74 15.75 7.91
CA GLU A 140 -4.01 16.19 8.46
C GLU A 140 -4.64 15.01 9.22
N ASP A 141 -5.21 15.28 10.39
CA ASP A 141 -6.17 14.35 10.97
C ASP A 141 -7.40 14.46 10.08
N TYR A 142 -7.70 13.46 9.26
CA TYR A 142 -8.87 13.54 8.40
C TYR A 142 -10.13 13.40 9.27
N ILE A 143 -10.70 14.54 9.70
CA ILE A 143 -12.15 14.80 9.82
C ILE A 143 -12.36 16.32 9.71
N PRO A 144 -13.01 16.86 8.67
CA PRO A 144 -13.61 18.18 8.79
C PRO A 144 -15.02 18.02 9.37
N GLU A 145 -15.13 18.30 10.67
CA GLU A 145 -16.37 18.26 11.46
C GLU A 145 -17.37 19.37 11.03
N GLU A 146 -16.89 20.40 10.33
CA GLU A 146 -17.68 21.53 9.80
C GLU A 146 -18.04 21.40 8.29
N THR A 147 -17.51 20.38 7.59
CA THR A 147 -17.98 20.01 6.24
C THR A 147 -18.89 18.78 6.25
N LEU A 148 -19.38 18.36 7.42
CA LEU A 148 -20.58 17.53 7.50
C LEU A 148 -21.74 18.39 6.99
N ALA A 149 -21.87 18.48 5.67
CA ALA A 149 -23.12 18.87 5.07
C ALA A 149 -24.17 17.97 5.73
N ASP A 150 -25.26 18.58 6.17
CA ASP A 150 -26.50 17.98 6.67
C ASP A 150 -27.16 16.97 5.67
N VAL A 151 -26.40 16.51 4.66
CA VAL A 151 -26.77 15.59 3.60
C VAL A 151 -26.39 14.15 3.96
N ASP A 152 -25.24 13.93 4.61
CA ASP A 152 -24.71 12.58 4.87
C ASP A 152 -24.97 12.08 6.31
N ILE A 153 -25.57 12.92 7.17
CA ILE A 153 -26.04 12.49 8.49
C ILE A 153 -27.48 12.01 8.34
N PRO A 154 -27.76 10.70 8.48
CA PRO A 154 -29.12 10.21 8.41
C PRO A 154 -30.00 10.86 9.49
N PRO A 155 -31.23 11.30 9.14
CA PRO A 155 -32.14 11.87 10.14
C PRO A 155 -32.52 10.80 11.15
N LYS A 156 -32.13 10.99 12.41
CA LYS A 156 -32.49 10.07 13.50
C LYS A 156 -33.99 10.07 13.71
N THR A 157 -34.61 8.89 13.61
CA THR A 157 -36.04 8.73 13.88
C THR A 157 -36.29 7.96 15.18
N LYS A 158 -37.55 7.92 15.63
CA LYS A 158 -37.97 7.06 16.76
C LYS A 158 -38.33 5.63 16.33
N THR A 159 -38.12 5.29 15.06
CA THR A 159 -38.46 3.98 14.49
C THR A 159 -37.64 2.90 15.19
N LYS A 160 -38.28 1.77 15.50
CA LYS A 160 -37.62 0.59 16.04
C LYS A 160 -37.99 -0.60 15.19
N ASN A 161 -36.98 -1.26 14.63
CA ASN A 161 -37.15 -2.43 13.80
C ASN A 161 -36.24 -3.57 14.31
N PRO A 162 -36.68 -4.30 15.35
CA PRO A 162 -35.88 -5.37 15.94
C PRO A 162 -35.70 -6.58 15.02
N ASP A 163 -36.53 -6.72 13.99
CA ASP A 163 -36.45 -7.79 13.00
C ASP A 163 -35.74 -7.37 11.69
N GLY A 164 -35.32 -6.11 11.60
CA GLY A 164 -34.43 -5.59 10.57
C GLY A 164 -33.06 -6.28 10.62
N ILE A 165 -32.61 -6.76 9.47
CA ILE A 165 -31.29 -7.38 9.28
C ILE A 165 -30.69 -6.90 7.96
N ALA A 166 -29.40 -6.59 7.96
CA ALA A 166 -28.79 -6.06 6.75
C ALA A 166 -27.36 -6.53 6.54
N ILE A 167 -26.97 -6.58 5.27
CA ILE A 167 -25.59 -6.71 4.82
C ILE A 167 -25.27 -5.50 3.95
N VAL A 168 -24.21 -4.80 4.33
CA VAL A 168 -23.73 -3.58 3.69
C VAL A 168 -22.30 -3.86 3.22
N ILE A 169 -22.04 -3.64 1.93
CA ILE A 169 -20.76 -3.95 1.31
C ILE A 169 -20.27 -2.71 0.56
N GLY A 170 -19.09 -2.23 0.92
CA GLY A 170 -18.44 -1.09 0.24
C GLY A 170 -17.04 -1.47 -0.21
N VAL A 171 -16.81 -1.55 -1.52
CA VAL A 171 -15.49 -1.91 -2.06
C VAL A 171 -14.97 -0.74 -2.87
N GLU A 172 -14.08 0.04 -2.27
CA GLU A 172 -13.46 1.19 -2.92
C GLU A 172 -12.09 0.81 -3.49
N SER A 173 -11.18 0.31 -2.66
CA SER A 173 -9.82 -0.03 -3.09
C SER A 173 -9.76 -1.49 -3.55
N TYR A 174 -9.60 -1.73 -4.85
CA TYR A 174 -9.58 -3.08 -5.43
C TYR A 174 -8.15 -3.63 -5.59
N GLN A 175 -8.00 -4.96 -5.57
CA GLN A 175 -6.69 -5.59 -5.79
C GLN A 175 -6.24 -5.57 -7.25
N TYR A 176 -7.18 -5.72 -8.19
CA TYR A 176 -6.88 -5.97 -9.61
C TYR A 176 -7.40 -4.90 -10.57
N VAL A 177 -8.26 -3.99 -10.11
CA VAL A 177 -8.84 -2.91 -10.91
C VAL A 177 -8.67 -1.57 -10.23
N SER A 178 -8.96 -0.49 -10.95
CA SER A 178 -9.00 0.87 -10.39
C SER A 178 -10.04 0.99 -9.28
N ASP A 179 -9.80 1.91 -8.36
CA ASP A 179 -10.68 2.17 -7.24
C ASP A 179 -12.10 2.61 -7.69
N ALA A 180 -13.10 2.27 -6.88
CA ALA A 180 -14.46 2.79 -6.97
C ALA A 180 -14.65 3.88 -5.92
N THR A 181 -14.13 5.08 -6.20
CA THR A 181 -14.12 6.23 -5.27
C THR A 181 -15.48 6.42 -4.60
N TYR A 182 -15.45 6.64 -3.28
CA TYR A 182 -16.59 6.86 -2.37
C TYR A 182 -17.31 5.59 -1.89
N ALA A 183 -17.11 4.43 -2.51
CA ALA A 183 -17.84 3.22 -2.14
C ALA A 183 -17.66 2.79 -0.67
N TYR A 184 -16.51 3.09 -0.07
CA TYR A 184 -16.29 2.88 1.37
C TYR A 184 -17.19 3.79 2.21
N ASN A 185 -17.22 5.08 1.89
CA ASN A 185 -17.99 6.08 2.60
C ASN A 185 -19.50 5.84 2.45
N ASP A 186 -19.96 5.52 1.23
CA ASP A 186 -21.36 5.25 0.94
C ASP A 186 -21.89 4.10 1.81
N ALA A 187 -21.09 3.04 1.98
CA ALA A 187 -21.43 1.91 2.84
C ALA A 187 -21.52 2.29 4.33
N GLU A 188 -20.57 3.07 4.86
CA GLU A 188 -20.63 3.52 6.26
C GLU A 188 -21.84 4.42 6.51
N VAL A 189 -22.14 5.35 5.61
CA VAL A 189 -23.33 6.22 5.70
C VAL A 189 -24.61 5.40 5.63
N PHE A 190 -24.70 4.46 4.69
CA PHE A 190 -25.89 3.61 4.55
C PHE A 190 -26.12 2.73 5.79
N ARG A 191 -25.04 2.24 6.42
CA ARG A 191 -25.12 1.52 7.71
C ARG A 191 -25.76 2.38 8.80
N GLU A 192 -25.44 3.67 8.84
CA GLU A 192 -26.05 4.60 9.80
C GLU A 192 -27.51 4.90 9.43
N TYR A 193 -27.89 5.03 8.14
CA TYR A 193 -29.30 5.14 7.74
C TYR A 193 -30.14 3.96 8.23
N LEU A 194 -29.62 2.74 8.11
CA LEU A 194 -30.30 1.54 8.59
C LEU A 194 -30.51 1.58 10.10
N ALA A 195 -29.51 2.01 10.86
CA ALA A 195 -29.55 2.04 12.31
C ALA A 195 -30.42 3.19 12.85
N ASP A 196 -30.14 4.40 12.39
CA ASP A 196 -30.65 5.64 12.97
C ASP A 196 -31.98 6.09 12.36
N THR A 197 -32.21 5.78 11.07
CA THR A 197 -33.46 6.12 10.38
C THR A 197 -34.43 4.95 10.36
N MET A 198 -33.97 3.75 9.99
CA MET A 198 -34.83 2.56 9.87
C MET A 198 -34.95 1.75 11.16
N GLY A 199 -34.19 2.09 12.20
CA GLY A 199 -34.30 1.49 13.53
C GLY A 199 -33.74 0.07 13.64
N PHE A 200 -32.83 -0.33 12.74
CA PHE A 200 -32.18 -1.64 12.78
C PHE A 200 -31.17 -1.66 13.95
N SER A 201 -31.04 -2.81 14.62
CA SER A 201 -29.96 -2.96 15.60
C SER A 201 -28.61 -3.01 14.89
N LYS A 202 -27.64 -2.18 15.29
CA LYS A 202 -26.27 -2.20 14.73
C LYS A 202 -25.63 -3.59 14.76
N ALA A 203 -25.97 -4.43 15.75
CA ALA A 203 -25.46 -5.81 15.83
C ALA A 203 -25.97 -6.73 14.70
N LYS A 204 -27.13 -6.38 14.10
CA LYS A 204 -27.76 -7.09 12.97
C LYS A 204 -27.48 -6.45 11.61
N VAL A 205 -26.69 -5.38 11.57
CA VAL A 205 -26.17 -4.81 10.33
C VAL A 205 -24.73 -5.24 10.19
N LYS A 206 -24.45 -6.13 9.25
CA LYS A 206 -23.07 -6.54 8.92
C LYS A 206 -22.54 -5.64 7.84
N ILE A 207 -21.39 -5.04 8.10
CA ILE A 207 -20.63 -4.25 7.14
C ILE A 207 -19.29 -4.92 6.87
N ILE A 208 -18.92 -5.01 5.60
CA ILE A 208 -17.58 -5.42 5.16
C ILE A 208 -17.10 -4.42 4.12
N THR A 209 -15.83 -4.01 4.23
CA THR A 209 -15.28 -3.02 3.31
C THR A 209 -13.89 -3.37 2.81
N ASN A 210 -13.57 -2.92 1.58
CA ASN A 210 -12.26 -3.07 0.94
C ASN A 210 -11.73 -4.50 1.09
N ARG A 211 -10.54 -4.68 1.68
CA ARG A 211 -9.91 -6.01 1.88
C ARG A 211 -10.80 -7.04 2.59
N GLN A 212 -11.72 -6.61 3.44
CA GLN A 212 -12.66 -7.52 4.12
C GLN A 212 -13.70 -8.10 3.16
N ALA A 213 -14.02 -7.37 2.09
CA ALA A 213 -15.00 -7.72 1.08
C ALA A 213 -14.43 -8.71 0.05
N SER A 214 -13.83 -9.81 0.54
CA SER A 214 -13.33 -10.90 -0.30
C SER A 214 -14.47 -11.78 -0.83
N LEU A 215 -14.23 -12.52 -1.91
CA LEU A 215 -15.21 -13.47 -2.43
C LEU A 215 -15.63 -14.50 -1.37
N ALA A 216 -14.71 -14.92 -0.50
CA ALA A 216 -15.01 -15.83 0.60
C ALA A 216 -15.97 -15.19 1.62
N GLU A 217 -15.80 -13.90 1.94
CA GLU A 217 -16.69 -13.20 2.88
C GLU A 217 -18.07 -12.94 2.26
N PHE A 218 -18.14 -12.60 0.96
CA PHE A 218 -19.41 -12.55 0.22
C PHE A 218 -20.18 -13.85 0.36
N ASN A 219 -19.55 -14.99 0.06
CA ASN A 219 -20.20 -16.30 0.16
C ASN A 219 -20.62 -16.60 1.61
N LYS A 220 -19.74 -16.35 2.58
CA LYS A 220 -20.06 -16.54 4.00
C LYS A 220 -21.29 -15.75 4.44
N LEU A 221 -21.49 -14.53 3.92
CA LEU A 221 -22.62 -13.68 4.29
C LEU A 221 -23.90 -14.00 3.49
N LEU A 222 -23.79 -14.17 2.17
CA LEU A 222 -24.91 -14.11 1.22
C LEU A 222 -25.32 -15.46 0.61
N SER A 223 -24.50 -16.52 0.71
CA SER A 223 -24.90 -17.83 0.17
C SER A 223 -26.16 -18.39 0.86
N PRO A 224 -26.87 -19.37 0.26
CA PRO A 224 -28.11 -19.93 0.82
C PRO A 224 -27.98 -20.50 2.24
N ASN A 225 -26.78 -20.89 2.65
CA ASN A 225 -26.45 -21.34 4.01
C ASN A 225 -25.56 -20.32 4.75
N GLY A 226 -25.53 -19.06 4.32
CA GLY A 226 -24.68 -17.99 4.83
C GLY A 226 -25.17 -17.40 6.15
N TRP A 227 -24.48 -16.35 6.61
CA TRP A 227 -24.84 -15.63 7.83
C TRP A 227 -26.26 -15.05 7.74
N LEU A 228 -26.64 -14.47 6.60
CA LEU A 228 -27.97 -13.90 6.42
C LEU A 228 -29.07 -14.95 6.62
N ALA A 229 -28.95 -16.08 5.92
CA ALA A 229 -29.93 -17.16 5.99
C ALA A 229 -30.09 -17.74 7.40
N ARG A 230 -29.01 -17.78 8.18
CA ARG A 230 -29.03 -18.25 9.57
C ARG A 230 -29.66 -17.27 10.57
N ASN A 231 -29.74 -15.99 10.22
CA ASN A 231 -30.17 -14.93 11.15
C ASN A 231 -31.49 -14.26 10.72
N ALA A 232 -31.91 -14.44 9.47
CA ALA A 232 -33.22 -14.03 8.99
C ALA A 232 -34.33 -14.89 9.59
N LYS A 233 -35.46 -14.25 9.91
CA LYS A 233 -36.66 -14.92 10.43
C LYS A 233 -37.73 -14.96 9.34
N PRO A 234 -38.14 -16.16 8.88
CA PRO A 234 -39.23 -16.30 7.91
C PRO A 234 -40.51 -15.56 8.37
N GLY A 235 -41.14 -14.83 7.45
CA GLY A 235 -42.35 -14.03 7.64
C GLY A 235 -42.20 -12.79 8.52
N LYS A 236 -41.02 -12.53 9.10
CA LYS A 236 -40.80 -11.43 10.05
C LYS A 236 -39.68 -10.47 9.64
N SER A 237 -38.56 -10.99 9.15
CA SER A 237 -37.40 -10.17 8.87
C SER A 237 -37.63 -9.24 7.69
N GLU A 238 -37.24 -7.99 7.86
CA GLU A 238 -37.06 -7.02 6.79
C GLU A 238 -35.57 -6.99 6.46
N ILE A 239 -35.22 -7.42 5.25
CA ILE A 239 -33.84 -7.63 4.83
C ILE A 239 -33.42 -6.47 3.92
N VAL A 240 -32.27 -5.86 4.21
CA VAL A 240 -31.65 -4.89 3.31
C VAL A 240 -30.26 -5.37 2.90
N ILE A 241 -30.02 -5.43 1.59
CA ILE A 241 -28.69 -5.64 1.01
C ILE A 241 -28.27 -4.35 0.34
N TYR A 242 -27.11 -3.82 0.71
CA TYR A 242 -26.51 -2.66 0.08
C TYR A 242 -25.12 -3.02 -0.46
N PHE A 243 -24.86 -2.68 -1.71
CA PHE A 243 -23.55 -2.81 -2.32
C PHE A 243 -23.18 -1.50 -3.03
N SER A 244 -22.01 -0.96 -2.73
CA SER A 244 -21.35 0.09 -3.51
C SER A 244 -19.98 -0.40 -3.99
N GLY A 245 -19.72 -0.26 -5.29
CA GLY A 245 -18.48 -0.73 -5.93
C GLY A 245 -18.65 -1.04 -7.42
N HIS A 246 -17.71 -1.81 -7.99
CA HIS A 246 -17.78 -2.26 -9.38
C HIS A 246 -18.71 -3.46 -9.56
N GLY A 247 -19.60 -3.35 -10.55
CA GLY A 247 -20.29 -4.48 -11.16
C GLY A 247 -19.50 -5.01 -12.35
N ILE A 248 -19.70 -6.27 -12.69
CA ILE A 248 -19.01 -6.89 -13.83
C ILE A 248 -19.98 -7.73 -14.68
N PRO A 249 -20.03 -7.50 -16.00
CA PRO A 249 -20.79 -8.35 -16.91
C PRO A 249 -19.95 -9.55 -17.39
N ASP A 250 -20.60 -10.71 -17.53
CA ASP A 250 -20.12 -11.82 -18.33
C ASP A 250 -20.67 -11.69 -19.74
N LEU A 251 -19.80 -11.36 -20.69
CA LEU A 251 -20.17 -11.14 -22.08
C LEU A 251 -20.65 -12.43 -22.80
N LYS A 252 -20.27 -13.61 -22.31
CA LYS A 252 -20.66 -14.89 -22.91
C LYS A 252 -22.01 -15.35 -22.41
N THR A 253 -22.22 -15.32 -21.10
CA THR A 253 -23.45 -15.82 -20.47
C THR A 253 -24.53 -14.74 -20.33
N LYS A 254 -24.20 -13.46 -20.58
CA LYS A 254 -25.04 -12.29 -20.36
C LYS A 254 -25.50 -12.15 -18.90
N GLN A 255 -24.73 -12.71 -17.97
CA GLN A 255 -24.95 -12.56 -16.54
C GLN A 255 -24.16 -11.38 -15.99
N THR A 256 -24.51 -10.94 -14.79
CA THR A 256 -23.81 -9.87 -14.08
C THR A 256 -23.47 -10.33 -12.67
N GLY A 257 -22.36 -9.80 -12.15
CA GLY A 257 -21.89 -10.06 -10.79
C GLY A 257 -21.41 -8.79 -10.11
N LEU A 258 -21.32 -8.88 -8.79
CA LEU A 258 -20.67 -7.89 -7.93
C LEU A 258 -19.21 -8.29 -7.78
N LEU A 259 -18.28 -7.36 -7.97
CA LEU A 259 -16.85 -7.62 -7.90
C LEU A 259 -16.36 -7.53 -6.44
N PRO A 260 -15.87 -8.62 -5.83
CA PRO A 260 -15.19 -8.59 -4.55
C PRO A 260 -13.77 -8.01 -4.68
N PHE A 261 -13.19 -7.63 -3.54
CA PHE A 261 -11.84 -7.03 -3.46
C PHE A 261 -10.74 -7.84 -4.16
N ASP A 262 -10.77 -9.16 -3.99
CA ASP A 262 -9.72 -10.11 -4.34
C ASP A 262 -10.01 -10.92 -5.62
N VAL A 263 -10.95 -10.46 -6.45
CA VAL A 263 -11.28 -11.13 -7.71
C VAL A 263 -10.69 -10.38 -8.89
N ASP A 264 -9.93 -11.10 -9.72
CA ASP A 264 -9.47 -10.59 -11.01
C ASP A 264 -10.59 -10.74 -12.05
N PRO A 265 -11.10 -9.62 -12.60
CA PRO A 265 -12.23 -9.62 -13.54
C PRO A 265 -11.93 -10.33 -14.87
N ASN A 266 -10.66 -10.55 -15.21
CA ASN A 266 -10.28 -11.26 -16.44
C ASN A 266 -10.57 -12.76 -16.36
N TYR A 267 -10.76 -13.31 -15.16
CA TYR A 267 -10.95 -14.75 -14.93
C TYR A 267 -12.31 -15.10 -14.31
N SER A 268 -12.96 -14.17 -13.62
CA SER A 268 -14.23 -14.41 -12.92
C SER A 268 -15.06 -13.13 -12.80
N ILE A 269 -16.39 -13.27 -12.86
CA ILE A 269 -17.34 -12.19 -12.60
C ILE A 269 -17.66 -12.00 -11.11
N GLY A 270 -16.90 -12.64 -10.22
CA GLY A 270 -17.08 -12.51 -8.78
C GLY A 270 -18.36 -13.18 -8.29
N PHE A 271 -19.13 -12.46 -7.47
CA PHE A 271 -20.35 -12.97 -6.86
C PHE A 271 -21.56 -12.68 -7.75
N ARG A 272 -22.23 -13.72 -8.27
CA ARG A 272 -23.29 -13.56 -9.27
C ARG A 272 -24.55 -12.96 -8.67
N LEU A 273 -25.18 -12.03 -9.39
CA LEU A 273 -26.48 -11.48 -8.97
C LEU A 273 -27.60 -12.53 -9.03
N SER A 274 -27.53 -13.49 -9.96
CA SER A 274 -28.48 -14.62 -9.99
C SER A 274 -28.41 -15.47 -8.73
N GLU A 275 -27.20 -15.72 -8.20
CA GLU A 275 -26.99 -16.44 -6.94
C GLU A 275 -27.49 -15.62 -5.75
N LEU A 276 -27.26 -14.31 -5.75
CA LEU A 276 -27.80 -13.39 -4.74
C LEU A 276 -29.34 -13.46 -4.69
N TYR A 277 -30.01 -13.24 -5.82
CA TYR A 277 -31.46 -13.19 -5.89
C TYR A 277 -32.10 -14.54 -5.57
N ALA A 278 -31.50 -15.65 -6.02
CA ALA A 278 -31.96 -16.99 -5.66
C ALA A 278 -31.82 -17.25 -4.15
N SER A 279 -30.71 -16.85 -3.55
CA SER A 279 -30.49 -16.98 -2.10
C SER A 279 -31.54 -16.18 -1.31
N LEU A 280 -31.76 -14.91 -1.68
CA LEU A 280 -32.70 -14.01 -1.01
C LEU A 280 -34.17 -14.46 -1.16
N GLY A 281 -34.57 -14.91 -2.35
CA GLY A 281 -35.93 -15.39 -2.62
C GLY A 281 -36.32 -16.60 -1.76
N ASN A 282 -35.33 -17.44 -1.39
CA ASN A 282 -35.57 -18.63 -0.57
C ASN A 282 -35.65 -18.36 0.94
N LEU A 283 -35.39 -17.12 1.40
CA LEU A 283 -35.40 -16.79 2.83
C LEU A 283 -36.81 -16.69 3.42
N ASN A 284 -37.85 -16.58 2.59
CA ASN A 284 -39.23 -16.34 3.00
C ASN A 284 -39.35 -15.15 3.97
N ALA A 285 -38.55 -14.10 3.77
CA ALA A 285 -38.56 -12.89 4.60
C ALA A 285 -39.88 -12.10 4.42
N LYS A 286 -40.17 -11.17 5.34
CA LYS A 286 -41.32 -10.26 5.21
C LYS A 286 -41.15 -9.34 3.99
N SER A 287 -39.95 -8.81 3.82
CA SER A 287 -39.53 -8.01 2.66
C SER A 287 -38.03 -8.11 2.46
N VAL A 288 -37.58 -7.97 1.22
CA VAL A 288 -36.17 -7.86 0.85
C VAL A 288 -35.99 -6.66 -0.07
N SER A 289 -35.09 -5.75 0.29
CA SER A 289 -34.69 -4.61 -0.54
C SER A 289 -33.22 -4.70 -0.89
N VAL A 290 -32.90 -4.57 -2.18
CA VAL A 290 -31.51 -4.62 -2.67
C VAL A 290 -31.13 -3.31 -3.35
N PHE A 291 -30.12 -2.64 -2.81
CA PHE A 291 -29.58 -1.40 -3.33
C PHE A 291 -28.21 -1.70 -3.95
N LEU A 292 -28.10 -1.51 -5.26
CA LEU A 292 -26.87 -1.71 -6.02
C LEU A 292 -26.40 -0.37 -6.57
N ASP A 293 -25.42 0.23 -5.91
CA ASP A 293 -24.67 1.36 -6.43
C ASP A 293 -23.43 0.84 -7.19
N ALA A 294 -23.70 0.27 -8.36
CA ALA A 294 -22.69 -0.35 -9.21
C ALA A 294 -22.98 -0.13 -10.69
N CYS A 295 -21.93 0.17 -11.45
CA CYS A 295 -22.01 0.18 -12.90
C CYS A 295 -21.80 -1.25 -13.44
N PHE A 296 -22.71 -1.73 -14.30
CA PHE A 296 -22.61 -3.05 -14.96
C PHE A 296 -22.26 -2.95 -16.46
N THR A 297 -21.82 -1.77 -16.89
CA THR A 297 -21.47 -1.45 -18.30
C THR A 297 -20.09 -1.99 -18.70
N GLY A 298 -19.35 -2.60 -17.77
CA GLY A 298 -17.95 -2.99 -17.98
C GLY A 298 -16.98 -1.80 -17.94
N GLU A 299 -17.44 -0.64 -17.47
CA GLU A 299 -16.67 0.59 -17.28
C GLU A 299 -16.63 0.97 -15.80
N ASN A 300 -15.51 1.54 -15.35
CA ASN A 300 -15.39 2.13 -14.03
C ASN A 300 -16.12 3.49 -13.96
N ARG A 301 -16.23 4.08 -12.75
CA ARG A 301 -16.84 5.40 -12.52
C ARG A 301 -16.15 6.54 -13.30
N GLU A 302 -14.91 6.33 -13.78
CA GLU A 302 -14.14 7.25 -14.63
C GLU A 302 -14.24 6.95 -16.15
N ARG A 303 -15.16 6.07 -16.57
CA ARG A 303 -15.37 5.61 -17.97
C ARG A 303 -14.17 4.92 -18.62
N ARG A 304 -13.34 4.23 -17.82
CA ARG A 304 -12.31 3.30 -18.32
C ARG A 304 -12.83 1.88 -18.26
N MET A 305 -12.55 1.08 -19.28
CA MET A 305 -12.97 -0.31 -19.34
C MET A 305 -12.30 -1.13 -18.22
N LEU A 306 -13.10 -1.91 -17.50
CA LEU A 306 -12.65 -2.80 -16.43
C LEU A 306 -12.01 -4.09 -16.97
N LEU A 307 -12.26 -4.40 -18.25
CA LEU A 307 -11.72 -5.56 -18.96
C LEU A 307 -10.78 -5.08 -20.07
N ALA A 308 -9.63 -5.75 -20.21
CA ALA A 308 -8.58 -5.36 -21.17
C ALA A 308 -9.06 -5.33 -22.64
N ASP A 309 -10.05 -6.15 -22.99
CA ASP A 309 -10.55 -6.32 -24.37
C ASP A 309 -11.97 -5.78 -24.59
N ALA A 310 -12.59 -5.11 -23.62
CA ALA A 310 -13.98 -4.70 -23.76
C ALA A 310 -14.12 -3.41 -24.58
N ARG A 311 -15.10 -3.40 -25.50
CA ARG A 311 -15.72 -2.17 -26.04
C ARG A 311 -17.00 -1.93 -25.25
N GLY A 312 -17.35 -0.67 -24.97
CA GLY A 312 -18.51 -0.30 -24.15
C GLY A 312 -19.79 -1.03 -24.56
N ILE A 313 -20.36 -1.83 -23.64
CA ILE A 313 -21.62 -2.54 -23.83
C ILE A 313 -22.52 -2.18 -22.65
N VAL A 314 -23.70 -1.62 -22.96
CA VAL A 314 -24.75 -1.41 -21.97
C VAL A 314 -25.54 -2.71 -21.82
N VAL A 315 -25.28 -3.45 -20.74
CA VAL A 315 -26.13 -4.59 -20.36
C VAL A 315 -27.33 -4.04 -19.60
N VAL A 316 -28.49 -4.03 -20.25
CA VAL A 316 -29.77 -3.73 -19.60
C VAL A 316 -30.26 -5.01 -18.92
N PRO A 317 -30.45 -5.04 -17.59
CA PRO A 317 -31.04 -6.19 -16.92
C PRO A 317 -32.42 -6.50 -17.52
N SER A 318 -32.67 -7.75 -17.92
CA SER A 318 -34.03 -8.15 -18.32
C SER A 318 -34.87 -8.36 -17.05
N GLU A 319 -36.07 -7.78 -16.98
CA GLU A 319 -37.05 -7.92 -15.87
C GLU A 319 -37.48 -9.38 -15.56
N LYS A 320 -36.96 -10.37 -16.28
CA LYS A 320 -37.34 -11.76 -16.11
C LYS A 320 -36.74 -12.35 -14.82
N SER A 321 -37.63 -12.50 -13.83
CA SER A 321 -37.56 -13.32 -12.61
C SER A 321 -36.93 -12.72 -11.34
N LEU A 322 -37.32 -11.51 -10.94
CA LEU A 322 -37.22 -11.15 -9.52
C LEU A 322 -38.33 -11.88 -8.73
N PRO A 323 -38.03 -12.55 -7.59
CA PRO A 323 -39.05 -13.11 -6.70
C PRO A 323 -40.01 -12.02 -6.19
N ASN A 324 -41.29 -12.37 -5.95
CA ASN A 324 -42.34 -11.41 -5.58
C ASN A 324 -42.06 -10.57 -4.31
N ASN A 325 -41.14 -11.01 -3.45
CA ASN A 325 -40.78 -10.36 -2.18
C ASN A 325 -39.50 -9.51 -2.28
N LEU A 326 -38.94 -9.35 -3.48
CA LEU A 326 -37.71 -8.63 -3.75
C LEU A 326 -38.03 -7.31 -4.47
N THR A 327 -37.51 -6.20 -3.95
CA THR A 327 -37.54 -4.88 -4.59
C THR A 327 -36.13 -4.35 -4.74
#